data_AF-A0A2V1BI73-F1
#
_entry.id   AF-A0A2V1BI73-F1
#
_cell.length_a   1.000
_cell.length_b   1.000
_cell.length_c   1.000
_cell.angle_alpha   90.00
_cell.angle_beta   90.00
_cell.angle_gamma   90.00
#
_symmetry.space_group_name_H-M   'P 1'
#
loop_
_entity.id
_entity.type
_entity.pdbx_description
1 polymer ?
#
loop_
_entity_poly.entity_id
_entity_poly.type
_entity_poly.pdbx_seq_one_letter_code
_entity_poly.pdbx_strand_id
1 'polypeptide(L)'
;MYSNLIILQQQSWTFDYKFDFIHSRMMTGSIRDWEKLINQGFENLTSGGWVQISDMDIPLRCDDNTMGSNIDEWGRSVVGSTAQMGLAVNSARSYKRQLIAVGFEDVQELVYNWPMNRWPKNPRMKELGTRKNENMRGDLSGLSVAIFTRVLGWIPEATELFLDEVKREMNDMNMHTYFAI
;
A
#
# COMPACT_ATOMS: atom_id res chain seq x y z
N MET A 1 -18.29 6.30 -13.76
CA MET A 1 -18.17 6.99 -12.45
C MET A 1 -16.81 6.76 -11.78
N TYR A 2 -15.72 6.57 -12.55
CA TYR A 2 -14.33 6.52 -12.02
C TYR A 2 -13.45 7.64 -12.59
N SER A 3 -13.99 8.41 -13.53
CA SER A 3 -13.30 9.48 -14.25
C SER A 3 -12.92 10.66 -13.35
N ASN A 4 -13.67 10.91 -12.27
CA ASN A 4 -13.48 12.10 -11.44
C ASN A 4 -12.46 11.90 -10.29
N LEU A 5 -12.18 10.66 -9.87
CA LEU A 5 -11.12 10.38 -8.89
C LEU A 5 -9.71 10.44 -9.50
N ILE A 6 -9.62 10.16 -10.80
CA ILE A 6 -8.35 10.19 -11.55
C ILE A 6 -7.85 11.63 -11.78
N ILE A 7 -8.75 12.61 -11.80
CA ILE A 7 -8.42 14.01 -12.15
C ILE A 7 -7.66 14.72 -11.02
N LEU A 8 -7.88 14.38 -9.75
CA LEU A 8 -7.25 15.10 -8.63
C LEU A 8 -5.74 14.90 -8.53
N GLN A 9 -5.20 13.81 -9.09
CA GLN A 9 -3.76 13.49 -9.00
C GLN A 9 -2.89 14.21 -10.04
N GLN A 10 -3.52 14.90 -10.99
CA GLN A 10 -2.81 15.58 -12.08
C GLN A 10 -2.91 17.10 -12.01
N GLN A 11 -3.66 17.63 -11.04
CA GLN A 11 -3.82 19.07 -10.89
C GLN A 11 -2.51 19.73 -10.45
N SER A 12 -2.30 20.95 -10.92
CA SER A 12 -1.26 21.82 -10.41
C SER A 12 -1.53 22.15 -8.95
N TRP A 13 -0.47 22.29 -8.15
CA TRP A 13 -0.57 22.80 -6.80
C TRP A 13 -1.32 24.15 -6.82
N THR A 14 -2.39 24.27 -6.03
CA THR A 14 -3.29 25.44 -6.09
C THR A 14 -3.04 26.47 -4.99
N PHE A 15 -2.17 26.15 -4.03
CA PHE A 15 -1.81 27.05 -2.95
C PHE A 15 -0.79 28.08 -3.44
N ASP A 16 -0.98 29.33 -3.02
CA ASP A 16 -0.11 30.47 -3.32
C ASP A 16 0.98 30.70 -2.26
N TYR A 17 1.06 29.81 -1.26
CA TYR A 17 2.07 29.81 -0.21
C TYR A 17 2.74 28.44 -0.06
N LYS A 18 3.91 28.44 0.59
CA LYS A 18 4.71 27.25 0.85
C LYS A 18 4.41 26.66 2.23
N PHE A 19 4.66 25.36 2.38
CA PHE A 19 4.42 24.61 3.61
C PHE A 19 5.73 24.31 4.33
N ASP A 20 5.71 24.28 5.66
CA ASP A 20 6.84 23.78 6.45
C ASP A 20 6.84 22.25 6.57
N PHE A 21 5.67 21.63 6.36
CA PHE A 21 5.50 20.20 6.47
C PHE A 21 4.42 19.69 5.51
N ILE A 22 4.74 18.66 4.73
CA ILE A 22 3.80 17.95 3.85
C ILE A 22 3.79 16.48 4.25
N HIS A 23 2.61 15.91 4.49
CA HIS A 23 2.45 14.53 4.91
C HIS A 23 1.49 13.78 3.99
N SER A 24 1.92 12.60 3.53
CA SER A 24 1.13 11.66 2.74
C SER A 24 1.07 10.31 3.45
N ARG A 25 -0.12 9.71 3.52
CA ARG A 25 -0.31 8.43 4.20
C ARG A 25 -1.37 7.56 3.54
N MET A 26 -1.05 6.28 3.35
CA MET A 26 -1.93 5.27 2.73
C MET A 26 -2.41 5.67 1.32
N MET A 27 -1.51 6.25 0.52
CA MET A 27 -1.77 6.71 -0.84
C MET A 27 -1.24 5.75 -1.92
N THR A 28 -0.52 4.70 -1.50
CA THR A 28 -0.14 3.58 -2.37
C THR A 28 -1.36 2.99 -3.09
N GLY A 29 -1.22 2.67 -4.38
CA GLY A 29 -2.33 2.22 -5.22
C GLY A 29 -3.29 3.33 -5.66
N SER A 30 -3.13 4.54 -5.14
CA SER A 30 -3.88 5.71 -5.60
C SER A 30 -3.05 6.53 -6.57
N ILE A 31 -1.78 6.83 -6.28
CA ILE A 31 -0.97 7.75 -7.10
C ILE A 31 -0.34 7.04 -8.31
N ARG A 32 -0.53 7.61 -9.51
CA ARG A 32 0.12 7.12 -10.76
C ARG A 32 1.56 7.58 -10.94
N ASP A 33 1.84 8.82 -10.54
CA ASP A 33 3.13 9.48 -10.78
C ASP A 33 3.65 10.08 -9.46
N TRP A 34 4.33 9.22 -8.69
CA TRP A 34 4.94 9.62 -7.43
C TRP A 34 6.09 10.60 -7.60
N GLU A 35 6.81 10.55 -8.73
CA GLU A 35 7.91 11.48 -9.01
C GLU A 35 7.36 12.89 -9.18
N LYS A 36 6.31 13.06 -9.98
CA LYS A 36 5.62 14.35 -10.11
C LYS A 36 5.10 14.85 -8.76
N LEU A 37 4.47 14.00 -7.95
CA LEU A 37 3.95 14.41 -6.64
C LEU A 37 5.07 14.84 -5.68
N ILE A 38 6.17 14.09 -5.65
CA ILE A 38 7.36 14.40 -4.83
C ILE A 38 8.00 15.71 -5.30
N ASN A 39 8.13 15.92 -6.62
CA ASN A 39 8.64 17.17 -7.20
C ASN A 39 7.77 18.37 -6.79
N GLN A 40 6.45 18.25 -6.93
CA GLN A 40 5.53 19.30 -6.50
C GLN A 40 5.65 19.56 -5.00
N GLY A 41 5.76 18.52 -4.17
CA GLY A 41 5.97 18.66 -2.73
C GLY A 41 7.24 19.45 -2.44
N PHE A 42 8.36 19.11 -3.08
CA PHE A 42 9.64 19.79 -2.91
C PHE A 42 9.57 21.28 -3.29
N GLU A 43 8.99 21.61 -4.44
CA GLU A 43 8.85 23.01 -4.90
C GLU A 43 8.03 23.87 -3.94
N ASN A 44 7.05 23.27 -3.27
CA ASN A 44 6.10 23.94 -2.39
C ASN A 44 6.47 23.86 -0.90
N LEU A 45 7.66 23.36 -0.55
CA LEU A 45 8.19 23.42 0.80
C LEU A 45 9.00 24.71 1.03
N THR A 46 8.91 25.24 2.25
CA THR A 46 9.83 26.28 2.73
C THR A 46 11.25 25.71 2.85
N SER A 47 12.25 26.59 2.88
CA SER A 47 13.63 26.16 3.13
C SER A 47 13.73 25.54 4.52
N GLY A 48 14.18 24.28 4.61
CA GLY A 48 14.21 23.51 5.85
C GLY A 48 12.89 22.81 6.21
N GLY A 49 11.88 22.87 5.33
CA GLY A 49 10.64 22.12 5.48
C GLY A 49 10.82 20.61 5.26
N TRP A 50 9.84 19.83 5.71
CA TRP A 50 9.90 18.37 5.73
C TRP A 50 8.78 17.73 4.91
N VAL A 51 9.08 16.59 4.29
CA VAL A 51 8.07 15.69 3.74
C VAL A 51 8.09 14.36 4.48
N GLN A 52 6.91 13.84 4.80
CA GLN A 52 6.75 12.50 5.34
C GLN A 52 5.79 11.70 4.48
N ILE A 53 6.23 10.54 4.02
CA ILE A 53 5.40 9.58 3.27
C ILE A 53 5.35 8.29 4.08
N SER A 54 4.15 7.84 4.47
CA SER A 54 3.93 6.63 5.27
C SER A 54 2.96 5.69 4.55
N ASP A 55 3.44 4.58 4.02
CA ASP A 55 2.71 3.81 3.02
C ASP A 55 3.01 2.32 3.12
N MET A 56 2.02 1.51 2.76
CA MET A 56 2.14 0.07 2.77
C MET A 56 2.87 -0.43 1.52
N ASP A 57 3.71 -1.45 1.67
CA ASP A 57 4.29 -2.21 0.57
C ASP A 57 3.54 -3.53 0.37
N ILE A 58 3.10 -3.79 -0.86
CA ILE A 58 2.46 -5.04 -1.31
C ILE A 58 3.37 -5.70 -2.35
N PRO A 59 3.55 -7.04 -2.38
CA PRO A 59 2.83 -8.07 -1.62
C PRO A 59 3.24 -8.16 -0.15
N LEU A 60 2.49 -8.97 0.60
CA LEU A 60 2.87 -9.34 1.96
C LEU A 60 4.25 -10.00 1.98
N ARG A 61 4.88 -9.95 3.14
CA ARG A 61 6.16 -10.60 3.42
C ARG A 61 5.96 -11.67 4.50
N CYS A 62 6.89 -12.63 4.51
CA CYS A 62 6.97 -13.71 5.46
C CYS A 62 8.43 -14.17 5.53
N ASP A 63 9.02 -14.16 6.73
CA ASP A 63 10.46 -14.39 6.90
C ASP A 63 10.81 -15.86 7.16
N ASP A 64 9.83 -16.72 7.42
CA ASP A 64 10.04 -18.11 7.85
C ASP A 64 9.34 -19.17 6.98
N ASN A 65 8.95 -18.78 5.76
CA ASN A 65 8.30 -19.64 4.77
C ASN A 65 6.95 -20.24 5.21
N THR A 66 6.28 -19.63 6.18
CA THR A 66 4.94 -20.03 6.62
C THR A 66 3.80 -19.43 5.79
N MET A 67 4.11 -18.70 4.72
CA MET A 67 3.11 -18.07 3.86
C MET A 67 2.28 -19.10 3.10
N GLY A 68 0.95 -19.02 3.22
CA GLY A 68 0.02 -19.85 2.46
C GLY A 68 0.01 -19.51 0.96
N SER A 69 -0.43 -20.47 0.14
CA SER A 69 -0.42 -20.31 -1.31
C SER A 69 -1.46 -19.31 -1.81
N ASN A 70 -2.62 -19.21 -1.16
CA ASN A 70 -3.69 -18.32 -1.62
C ASN A 70 -3.37 -16.87 -1.28
N ILE A 71 -2.84 -16.59 -0.09
CA ILE A 71 -2.44 -15.23 0.31
C ILE A 71 -1.24 -14.72 -0.49
N ASP A 72 -0.32 -15.61 -0.89
CA ASP A 72 0.75 -15.30 -1.84
C ASP A 72 0.19 -14.98 -3.23
N GLU A 73 -0.67 -15.85 -3.77
CA GLU A 73 -1.34 -15.64 -5.06
C GLU A 73 -2.14 -14.34 -5.07
N TRP A 74 -2.82 -14.02 -3.97
CA TRP A 74 -3.55 -12.77 -3.79
C TRP A 74 -2.60 -11.58 -3.89
N GLY A 75 -1.50 -11.59 -3.12
CA GLY A 75 -0.51 -10.51 -3.13
C GLY A 75 0.07 -10.29 -4.53
N ARG A 76 0.46 -11.36 -5.23
CA ARG A 76 0.96 -11.30 -6.61
C ARG A 76 -0.09 -10.80 -7.60
N SER A 77 -1.34 -11.24 -7.46
CA SER A 77 -2.45 -10.80 -8.31
C SER A 77 -2.75 -9.31 -8.14
N VAL A 78 -2.73 -8.79 -6.91
CA VAL A 78 -2.87 -7.36 -6.63
C VAL A 78 -1.73 -6.56 -7.27
N VAL A 79 -0.48 -7.00 -7.10
CA VAL A 79 0.68 -6.31 -7.71
C VAL A 79 0.59 -6.30 -9.23
N GLY A 80 0.32 -7.45 -9.86
CA GLY A 80 0.26 -7.55 -11.32
C GLY A 80 -0.87 -6.72 -11.92
N SER A 81 -2.06 -6.76 -11.32
CA SER A 81 -3.21 -6.02 -11.82
C SER A 81 -3.08 -4.50 -11.63
N THR A 82 -2.60 -4.05 -10.48
CA THR A 82 -2.41 -2.61 -10.22
C THR A 82 -1.27 -2.01 -11.04
N ALA A 83 -0.23 -2.78 -11.33
CA ALA A 83 0.82 -2.38 -12.27
C ALA A 83 0.26 -2.13 -13.68
N GLN A 84 -0.63 -3.00 -14.19
CA GLN A 84 -1.29 -2.80 -15.49
C GLN A 84 -2.16 -1.55 -15.51
N MET A 85 -2.74 -1.18 -14.37
CA MET A 85 -3.51 0.06 -14.23
C MET A 85 -2.64 1.31 -14.10
N GLY A 86 -1.32 1.19 -13.98
CA GLY A 86 -0.40 2.29 -13.68
C GLY A 86 -0.56 2.83 -12.25
N LEU A 87 -1.00 1.98 -11.32
CA LEU A 87 -1.30 2.32 -9.92
C LEU A 87 -0.52 1.39 -8.97
N ALA A 88 0.79 1.28 -9.20
CA ALA A 88 1.62 0.27 -8.54
C ALA A 88 1.54 0.33 -7.01
N VAL A 89 1.16 -0.79 -6.39
CA VAL A 89 1.02 -0.92 -4.92
C VAL A 89 2.33 -1.21 -4.18
N ASN A 90 3.45 -1.19 -4.89
CA ASN A 90 4.80 -1.39 -4.36
C ASN A 90 5.67 -0.13 -4.51
N SER A 91 5.02 1.03 -4.71
CA SER A 91 5.69 2.32 -4.93
C SER A 91 6.56 2.76 -3.75
N ALA A 92 6.23 2.32 -2.53
CA ALA A 92 7.01 2.61 -1.31
C ALA A 92 8.50 2.28 -1.46
N ARG A 93 8.83 1.25 -2.24
CA ARG A 93 10.21 0.80 -2.50
C ARG A 93 11.08 1.84 -3.22
N SER A 94 10.49 2.83 -3.89
CA SER A 94 11.22 3.86 -4.64
C SER A 94 11.23 5.23 -3.97
N TYR A 95 10.45 5.46 -2.92
CA TYR A 95 10.28 6.79 -2.33
C TYR A 95 11.60 7.41 -1.87
N LYS A 96 12.41 6.67 -1.11
CA LYS A 96 13.72 7.17 -0.65
C LYS A 96 14.58 7.66 -1.81
N ARG A 97 14.67 6.86 -2.88
CA ARG A 97 15.44 7.21 -4.09
C ARG A 97 14.86 8.45 -4.77
N GLN A 98 13.54 8.54 -4.90
CA GLN A 98 12.86 9.66 -5.56
C GLN A 98 13.02 10.97 -4.76
N LEU A 99 12.94 10.89 -3.43
CA LEU A 99 13.19 12.02 -2.53
C LEU A 99 14.63 12.54 -2.66
N ILE A 100 15.62 11.64 -2.68
CA ILE A 100 17.02 12.03 -2.89
C ILE A 100 17.19 12.67 -4.28
N ALA A 101 16.57 12.09 -5.31
CA ALA A 101 16.71 12.55 -6.68
C ALA A 101 16.18 13.98 -6.92
N VAL A 102 15.15 14.41 -6.19
CA VAL A 102 14.64 15.79 -6.28
C VAL A 102 15.48 16.80 -5.49
N GLY A 103 16.26 16.34 -4.52
CA GLY A 103 17.17 17.20 -3.74
C GLY A 103 16.89 17.26 -2.24
N PHE A 104 16.11 16.32 -1.67
CA PHE A 104 16.07 16.17 -0.21
C PHE A 104 17.40 15.60 0.32
N GLU A 105 17.93 16.18 1.39
CA GLU A 105 19.24 15.85 1.94
C GLU A 105 19.17 14.83 3.10
N ASP A 106 18.30 15.05 4.10
CA ASP A 106 18.13 14.16 5.27
C ASP A 106 16.98 13.16 5.06
N VAL A 107 17.19 12.21 4.15
CA VAL A 107 16.17 11.20 3.81
C VAL A 107 16.33 9.93 4.66
N GLN A 108 15.41 9.76 5.61
CA GLN A 108 15.32 8.57 6.45
C GLN A 108 14.20 7.64 5.99
N GLU A 109 14.45 6.34 6.05
CA GLU A 109 13.47 5.30 5.76
C GLU A 109 13.37 4.40 6.99
N LEU A 110 12.14 4.26 7.48
CA LEU A 110 11.82 3.42 8.63
C LEU A 110 10.80 2.39 8.16
N VAL A 111 11.15 1.11 8.25
CA VAL A 111 10.27 0.01 7.86
C VAL A 111 9.76 -0.68 9.12
N TYR A 112 8.45 -0.77 9.25
CA TYR A 112 7.77 -1.47 10.32
C TYR A 112 7.02 -2.68 9.78
N ASN A 113 6.95 -3.72 10.59
CA ASN A 113 6.15 -4.90 10.27
C ASN A 113 4.73 -4.67 10.80
N TRP A 114 3.72 -4.76 9.92
CA TRP A 114 2.32 -4.74 10.30
C TRP A 114 1.71 -6.15 10.15
N PRO A 115 1.57 -6.90 11.26
CA PRO A 115 1.13 -8.31 11.22
C PRO A 115 -0.28 -8.46 10.68
N MET A 116 -0.53 -9.55 9.93
CA MET A 116 -1.87 -9.87 9.43
C MET A 116 -2.79 -10.51 10.46
N ASN A 117 -2.22 -11.08 11.51
CA ASN A 117 -2.96 -11.69 12.60
C ASN A 117 -2.14 -11.66 13.90
N ARG A 118 -2.59 -12.44 14.88
CA ARG A 118 -2.11 -12.46 16.26
C ARG A 118 -0.84 -13.30 16.48
N TRP A 119 -0.18 -13.78 15.42
CA TRP A 119 1.03 -14.59 15.51
C TRP A 119 2.19 -13.98 16.33
N PRO A 120 2.42 -12.65 16.38
CA PRO A 120 3.54 -12.12 17.15
C PRO A 120 3.41 -12.39 18.65
N LYS A 121 4.54 -12.69 19.30
CA LYS A 121 4.60 -12.88 20.76
C LYS A 121 4.42 -11.56 21.53
N ASN A 122 4.90 -10.45 20.97
CA ASN A 122 4.82 -9.14 21.61
C ASN A 122 3.34 -8.70 21.75
N PRO A 123 2.85 -8.32 22.95
CA PRO A 123 1.45 -7.97 23.17
C PRO A 123 0.94 -6.82 22.30
N ARG A 124 1.75 -5.78 22.09
CA ARG A 124 1.41 -4.64 21.24
C ARG A 124 1.29 -5.05 19.77
N MET A 125 2.22 -5.87 19.28
CA MET A 125 2.17 -6.38 17.91
C MET A 125 0.98 -7.32 17.69
N LYS A 126 0.62 -8.10 18.72
CA LYS A 126 -0.58 -8.95 18.70
C LYS A 126 -1.85 -8.13 18.60
N GLU A 127 -1.95 -7.03 19.35
CA GLU A 127 -3.09 -6.11 19.26
C GLU A 127 -3.18 -5.44 17.88
N LEU A 128 -2.06 -4.96 17.33
CA LEU A 128 -2.00 -4.40 15.97
C LEU A 128 -2.45 -5.42 14.93
N GLY A 129 -2.02 -6.67 15.08
CA GLY A 129 -2.42 -7.78 14.21
C GLY A 129 -3.91 -8.11 14.29
N THR A 130 -4.51 -8.10 15.49
CA THR A 130 -5.97 -8.25 15.65
C THR A 130 -6.73 -7.17 14.87
N ARG A 131 -6.38 -5.89 15.10
CA ARG A 131 -7.05 -4.75 14.44
C ARG A 131 -6.87 -4.78 12.92
N LYS A 132 -5.67 -5.15 12.45
CA LYS A 132 -5.39 -5.28 11.01
C LYS A 132 -6.22 -6.39 10.38
N ASN A 133 -6.31 -7.52 11.06
CA ASN A 133 -7.11 -8.65 10.60
C ASN A 133 -8.59 -8.29 10.45
N GLU A 134 -9.16 -7.59 11.44
CA GLU A 134 -10.53 -7.08 11.40
C GLU A 134 -10.76 -6.15 10.20
N ASN A 135 -9.86 -5.20 9.97
CA ASN A 135 -9.94 -4.30 8.82
C ASN A 135 -9.89 -5.07 7.48
N MET A 136 -8.91 -5.96 7.32
CA MET A 136 -8.74 -6.71 6.07
C MET A 136 -9.92 -7.62 5.76
N ARG A 137 -10.62 -8.16 6.75
CA ARG A 137 -11.82 -8.99 6.52
C ARG A 137 -12.93 -8.23 5.78
N GLY A 138 -13.13 -6.96 6.11
CA GLY A 138 -14.12 -6.10 5.44
C GLY A 138 -13.63 -5.60 4.10
N ASP A 139 -12.34 -5.28 3.99
CA ASP A 139 -11.79 -4.59 2.82
C ASP A 139 -11.39 -5.55 1.69
N LEU A 140 -11.14 -6.84 1.96
CA LEU A 140 -10.53 -7.74 0.97
C LEU A 140 -11.32 -7.84 -0.34
N SER A 141 -12.64 -8.04 -0.27
CA SER A 141 -13.49 -8.09 -1.47
C SER A 141 -13.55 -6.73 -2.18
N GLY A 142 -13.63 -5.63 -1.41
CA GLY A 142 -13.63 -4.27 -1.96
C GLY A 142 -12.35 -3.90 -2.72
N LEU A 143 -11.19 -4.37 -2.22
CA LEU A 143 -9.88 -4.15 -2.84
C LEU A 143 -9.65 -5.03 -4.07
N SER A 144 -10.25 -6.22 -4.10
CA SER A 144 -9.83 -7.27 -5.04
C SER A 144 -10.83 -7.49 -6.18
N VAL A 145 -12.14 -7.55 -5.90
CA VAL A 145 -13.14 -8.02 -6.88
C VAL A 145 -13.13 -7.18 -8.15
N ALA A 146 -13.18 -5.85 -8.01
CA ALA A 146 -13.21 -4.97 -9.17
C ALA A 146 -11.92 -5.06 -10.01
N ILE A 147 -10.77 -5.21 -9.36
CA ILE A 147 -9.49 -5.23 -10.04
C ILE A 147 -9.27 -6.60 -10.70
N PHE A 148 -9.57 -7.70 -10.01
CA PHE A 148 -9.35 -9.05 -10.53
C PHE A 148 -10.31 -9.36 -11.70
N THR A 149 -11.57 -8.95 -11.60
CA THR A 149 -12.54 -9.17 -12.68
C THR A 149 -12.27 -8.29 -13.90
N ARG A 150 -11.99 -6.99 -13.71
CA ARG A 150 -11.85 -6.03 -14.82
C ARG A 150 -10.46 -6.05 -15.47
N VAL A 151 -9.41 -6.37 -14.71
CA VAL A 151 -8.02 -6.35 -15.22
C VAL A 151 -7.53 -7.76 -15.54
N LEU A 152 -7.75 -8.73 -14.64
CA LEU A 152 -7.29 -10.11 -14.83
C LEU A 152 -8.33 -11.00 -15.53
N GLY A 153 -9.55 -10.51 -15.74
CA GLY A 153 -10.61 -11.27 -16.41
C GLY A 153 -11.18 -12.42 -15.57
N TRP A 154 -10.97 -12.40 -14.25
CA TRP A 154 -11.49 -13.45 -13.38
C TRP A 154 -13.01 -13.43 -13.31
N ILE A 155 -13.60 -14.60 -13.09
CA ILE A 155 -15.05 -14.73 -12.88
C ILE A 155 -15.39 -14.20 -11.48
N PRO A 156 -16.41 -13.33 -11.30
CA PRO A 156 -16.73 -12.73 -10.00
C PRO A 156 -16.98 -13.78 -8.90
N GLU A 157 -17.75 -14.82 -9.18
CA GLU A 157 -18.09 -15.87 -8.22
C GLU A 157 -16.85 -16.67 -7.81
N ALA A 158 -15.98 -17.03 -8.78
CA ALA A 158 -14.72 -17.70 -8.51
C ALA A 158 -13.76 -16.81 -7.72
N THR A 159 -13.80 -15.49 -7.96
CA THR A 159 -12.99 -14.51 -7.23
C THR A 159 -13.40 -14.48 -5.76
N GLU A 160 -14.70 -14.37 -5.44
CA GLU A 160 -15.15 -14.36 -4.05
C GLU A 160 -14.80 -15.66 -3.31
N LEU A 161 -14.94 -16.81 -3.96
CA LEU A 161 -14.52 -18.10 -3.39
C LEU A 161 -13.02 -18.13 -3.09
N PHE A 162 -12.20 -17.63 -4.02
CA PHE A 162 -10.76 -17.50 -3.78
C PHE A 162 -10.46 -16.58 -2.60
N LEU A 163 -11.15 -15.43 -2.51
CA LEU A 163 -10.97 -14.48 -1.41
C LEU A 163 -11.39 -15.07 -0.06
N ASP A 164 -12.33 -16.01 -0.01
CA ASP A 164 -12.67 -16.71 1.22
C ASP A 164 -11.56 -17.64 1.70
N GLU A 165 -10.85 -18.31 0.79
CA GLU A 165 -9.64 -19.08 1.15
C GLU A 165 -8.50 -18.14 1.60
N VAL A 166 -8.31 -17.00 0.94
CA VAL A 166 -7.36 -15.97 1.38
C VAL A 166 -7.70 -15.47 2.79
N LYS A 167 -8.98 -15.23 3.10
CA LYS A 167 -9.42 -14.85 4.46
C LYS A 167 -9.07 -15.94 5.46
N ARG A 168 -9.24 -17.23 5.12
CA ARG A 168 -8.85 -18.33 6.03
C ARG A 168 -7.36 -18.30 6.32
N GLU A 169 -6.52 -18.17 5.29
CA GLU A 169 -5.06 -18.08 5.45
C GLU A 169 -4.63 -16.84 6.24
N MET A 170 -5.25 -15.67 6.01
CA MET A 170 -4.99 -14.47 6.79
C MET A 170 -5.25 -14.66 8.30
N ASN A 171 -6.15 -15.58 8.66
CA ASN A 171 -6.52 -15.88 10.04
C ASN A 171 -5.73 -17.00 10.69
N ASP A 172 -4.93 -17.74 9.92
CA ASP A 172 -4.13 -18.82 10.44
C ASP A 172 -2.91 -18.25 11.20
N MET A 173 -2.88 -18.48 12.51
CA MET A 173 -1.78 -18.02 13.37
C MET A 173 -0.47 -18.76 13.10
N ASN A 174 -0.49 -19.85 12.34
CA ASN A 174 0.73 -20.51 11.87
C ASN A 174 1.35 -19.80 10.66
N MET A 175 0.62 -18.87 10.02
CA MET A 175 1.10 -18.07 8.90
C MET A 175 1.58 -16.71 9.41
N HIS A 176 2.91 -16.51 9.41
CA HIS A 176 3.55 -15.32 9.95
C HIS A 176 3.69 -14.22 8.90
N THR A 177 2.57 -13.89 8.26
CA THR A 177 2.51 -12.86 7.22
C THR A 177 2.34 -11.46 7.82
N TYR A 178 2.91 -10.47 7.13
CA TYR A 178 2.82 -9.06 7.49
C TYR A 178 2.96 -8.17 6.26
N PHE A 179 2.44 -6.95 6.34
CA PHE A 179 2.80 -5.89 5.41
C PHE A 179 4.01 -5.11 5.95
N ALA A 180 4.94 -4.75 5.07
CA ALA A 180 5.91 -3.70 5.39
C ALA A 180 5.21 -2.34 5.25
N ILE A 181 5.44 -1.42 6.19
CA ILE A 181 4.97 -0.02 6.15
C ILE A 181 6.12 0.92 6.51
#